data_AF-A0A6A7Z590-F1
#
_entry.id   AF-A0A6A7Z590-F1
#
_cell.length_a   1.000
_cell.length_b   1.000
_cell.length_c   1.000
_cell.angle_alpha   90.00
_cell.angle_beta   90.00
_cell.angle_gamma   90.00
#
_symmetry.space_group_name_H-M   'P 1'
#
loop_
_entity.id
_entity.type
_entity.pdbx_description
1 polymer ?
#
loop_
_entity_poly.entity_id
_entity_poly.type
_entity_poly.pdbx_seq_one_letter_code
_entity_poly.pdbx_strand_id
1 'polypeptide(L)' 'EELAMRELGLRFPGQIGVRIGFNEADARRMFAGSDFLLMPSRYEPCGLSQMYAQRFGSLPVARNTGGLADTIENGVT' A
#
# COMPACT_ATOMS: atom_id res chain seq x y z
N GLU A 1 15.29 -2.53 8.62
CA GLU A 1 14.33 -1.98 7.63
C GLU A 1 13.59 -0.75 8.16
N GLU A 2 12.99 -0.79 9.36
CA GLU A 2 12.31 0.37 9.94
C GLU A 2 13.21 1.61 10.11
N LEU A 3 14.49 1.43 10.50
CA LEU A 3 15.42 2.54 10.63
C LEU A 3 15.63 3.27 9.30
N ALA A 4 15.83 2.52 8.21
CA ALA A 4 15.97 3.09 6.87
C ALA A 4 14.72 3.85 6.43
N MET A 5 13.52 3.35 6.80
CA MET A 5 12.28 4.10 6.57
C MET A 5 12.25 5.40 7.37
N ARG A 6 12.59 5.37 8.66
CA ARG A 6 12.65 6.58 9.50
C ARG A 6 13.64 7.61 8.94
N GLU A 7 14.83 7.17 8.52
CA GLU A 7 15.83 8.03 7.88
C GLU A 7 15.29 8.66 6.60
N LEU A 8 14.53 7.91 5.80
CA LEU A 8 13.89 8.42 4.59
C LEU A 8 12.87 9.54 4.90
N GLY A 9 12.05 9.34 5.94
CA GLY A 9 11.11 10.36 6.42
C GLY A 9 11.81 11.62 6.93
N LEU A 10 12.95 11.48 7.61
CA LEU A 10 13.79 12.61 8.04
C LEU A 10 14.46 13.32 6.86
N ARG A 11 14.86 12.58 5.82
CA ARG A 11 15.52 13.12 4.63
C ARG A 11 14.58 13.92 3.73
N PHE A 12 13.29 13.58 3.71
CA PHE A 12 12.29 14.19 2.81
C PHE A 12 11.05 14.69 3.57
N PRO A 13 11.20 15.68 4.47
CA PRO A 13 10.08 16.20 5.27
C PRO A 13 9.01 16.83 4.37
N GLY A 14 7.73 16.64 4.74
CA GLY A 14 6.57 17.12 3.97
C GLY A 14 6.26 16.30 2.70
N GLN A 15 7.14 15.38 2.30
CA GLN A 15 6.97 14.50 1.14
C GLN A 15 6.84 13.04 1.55
N ILE A 16 7.57 12.60 2.58
CA ILE A 16 7.56 11.22 3.07
C ILE A 16 7.13 11.19 4.53
N GLY A 17 5.94 10.66 4.80
CA GLY A 17 5.46 10.35 6.13
C GLY A 17 5.73 8.89 6.49
N VAL A 18 6.24 8.63 7.69
CA VAL A 18 6.57 7.27 8.16
C VAL A 18 5.86 7.00 9.48
N ARG A 19 5.03 5.97 9.51
CA ARG A 19 4.36 5.48 10.71
C ARG A 19 4.79 4.04 10.95
N ILE A 20 5.42 3.78 12.08
CA ILE A 20 5.85 2.44 12.51
C ILE A 20 4.89 1.92 13.56
N GLY A 21 4.51 0.65 13.44
CA GLY A 21 3.46 0.02 14.23
C GLY A 21 2.11 0.00 13.51
N PHE A 22 1.16 -0.76 14.08
CA PHE A 22 -0.16 -0.94 13.50
C PHE A 22 -1.23 -0.22 14.33
N ASN A 23 -2.02 0.60 13.65
CA ASN A 23 -3.27 1.12 14.17
C ASN A 23 -4.32 0.99 13.05
N GLU A 24 -5.43 0.32 13.36
CA GLU A 24 -6.45 0.01 12.34
C GLU A 24 -7.12 1.26 11.76
N ALA A 25 -7.40 2.27 12.60
CA ALA A 25 -8.02 3.50 12.16
C ALA A 25 -7.08 4.29 11.23
N ASP A 26 -5.79 4.34 11.55
CA ASP A 26 -4.78 4.93 10.67
C ASP A 26 -4.68 4.18 9.35
N ALA A 27 -4.64 2.85 9.37
CA ALA A 27 -4.57 2.02 8.15
C ALA A 27 -5.75 2.29 7.21
N ARG A 28 -6.99 2.30 7.74
CA ARG A 28 -8.19 2.62 6.95
C ARG A 28 -8.13 4.04 6.36
N ARG A 29 -7.66 5.03 7.14
CA ARG A 29 -7.47 6.41 6.65
C ARG A 29 -6.40 6.48 5.56
N MET A 30 -5.33 5.70 5.65
CA MET A 30 -4.29 5.64 4.61
C MET A 30 -4.85 5.09 3.30
N PHE A 31 -5.67 4.04 3.33
CA PHE A 31 -6.35 3.56 2.11
C PHE A 31 -7.32 4.61 1.55
N ALA A 32 -8.16 5.23 2.40
CA ALA A 32 -9.16 6.20 1.98
C ALA A 32 -8.60 7.55 1.51
N GLY A 33 -7.41 7.93 1.95
CA GLY A 33 -6.77 9.21 1.65
C GLY A 33 -5.61 9.11 0.65
N SER A 34 -5.35 7.94 0.08
CA SER A 34 -4.27 7.75 -0.90
C SER A 34 -4.82 7.62 -2.31
N ASP A 35 -4.07 8.14 -3.28
CA ASP A 35 -4.35 7.91 -4.71
C ASP A 35 -3.88 6.52 -5.16
N PHE A 36 -2.79 6.02 -4.57
CA PHE A 36 -2.18 4.73 -4.93
C PHE A 36 -1.75 3.93 -3.70
N LEU A 37 -1.90 2.61 -3.79
CA LEU A 37 -1.32 1.63 -2.86
C LEU A 37 -0.19 0.87 -3.56
N LEU A 38 1.03 0.91 -3.00
CA LEU A 38 2.15 0.12 -3.52
C LEU A 38 2.26 -1.24 -2.81
N MET A 39 2.20 -2.34 -3.56
CA MET A 39 2.37 -3.72 -3.06
C MET A 39 3.42 -4.50 -3.86
N PRO A 40 4.72 -4.30 -3.61
CA PRO A 40 5.80 -4.92 -4.37
C PRO A 40 6.12 -6.35 -3.87
N SER A 41 5.11 -7.10 -3.39
CA SER A 41 5.26 -8.44 -2.81
C SER A 41 6.04 -9.37 -3.74
N ARG A 42 6.95 -10.18 -3.20
CA ARG A 42 7.62 -11.26 -3.97
C ARG A 42 6.70 -12.45 -4.20
N TYR A 43 5.78 -12.67 -3.25
CA TYR A 43 4.76 -13.70 -3.26
C TYR A 43 3.57 -13.17 -2.43
N GLU A 44 2.35 -13.43 -2.88
CA GLU A 44 1.12 -13.03 -2.19
C GLU A 44 0.03 -14.09 -2.38
N PRO A 45 -0.33 -14.88 -1.36
CA PRO A 45 -1.25 -16.00 -1.54
C PRO A 45 -2.72 -15.59 -1.74
N CYS A 46 -3.12 -14.41 -1.25
CA CYS A 46 -4.51 -13.95 -1.31
C CYS A 46 -4.57 -12.42 -1.49
N GLY A 47 -3.87 -11.68 -0.62
CA GLY A 47 -3.92 -10.22 -0.57
C GLY A 47 -5.29 -9.70 -0.13
N LEU A 48 -5.35 -8.99 1.00
CA LEU A 48 -6.56 -8.24 1.40
C LEU A 48 -6.40 -6.73 1.19
N SER A 49 -5.16 -6.24 1.26
CA SER A 49 -4.85 -4.81 1.20
C SER A 49 -5.21 -4.18 -0.14
N GLN A 50 -4.99 -4.89 -1.26
CA GLN A 50 -5.40 -4.41 -2.58
C GLN A 50 -6.91 -4.29 -2.71
N MET A 51 -7.68 -5.21 -2.11
CA MET A 51 -9.14 -5.13 -2.10
C MET A 51 -9.64 -3.95 -1.26
N TYR A 52 -8.98 -3.64 -0.14
CA TYR A 52 -9.29 -2.42 0.62
C TYR A 52 -8.97 -1.16 -0.19
N ALA A 53 -7.82 -1.11 -0.85
CA ALA A 53 -7.45 0.02 -1.69
C ALA A 53 -8.45 0.25 -2.83
N GLN A 54 -8.78 -0.81 -3.60
CA GLN A 54 -9.81 -0.76 -4.65
C GLN A 54 -11.16 -0.30 -4.10
N ARG A 55 -11.58 -0.80 -2.93
CA ARG A 55 -12.85 -0.39 -2.29
C ARG A 55 -12.88 1.10 -1.93
N PHE A 56 -11.73 1.69 -1.61
CA PHE A 56 -11.60 3.10 -1.27
C PHE A 56 -11.18 3.99 -2.46
N GLY A 57 -11.00 3.43 -3.66
CA GLY A 57 -10.55 4.16 -4.85
C GLY A 57 -9.05 4.47 -4.88
N SER A 58 -8.25 3.88 -3.98
CA SER A 58 -6.80 3.93 -4.03
C SER A 58 -6.30 2.87 -5.00
N LEU A 59 -5.65 3.30 -6.08
CA LEU A 59 -5.28 2.41 -7.18
C LEU A 59 -4.11 1.49 -6.78
N PRO A 60 -4.25 0.16 -6.84
CA PRO A 60 -3.18 -0.74 -6.47
C PRO A 60 -2.09 -0.79 -7.56
N VAL A 61 -0.86 -0.44 -7.20
CA VAL A 61 0.36 -0.67 -7.97
C VAL A 61 1.08 -1.87 -7.37
N ALA A 62 0.87 -3.04 -7.97
CA ALA A 62 1.26 -4.32 -7.40
C ALA A 62 2.14 -5.14 -8.34
N ARG A 63 2.91 -6.08 -7.77
CA ARG A 63 3.54 -7.13 -8.58
C ARG A 63 2.47 -8.14 -9.02
N ASN A 64 2.53 -8.57 -10.27
CA ASN A 64 1.69 -9.63 -10.82
C ASN A 64 2.07 -11.00 -10.22
N THR A 65 1.57 -11.33 -9.02
CA THR A 65 1.84 -12.59 -8.32
C THR A 65 0.66 -13.03 -7.45
N GLY A 66 0.35 -14.33 -7.47
CA GLY A 66 -0.67 -14.97 -6.64
C GLY A 66 -1.98 -14.18 -6.58
N GLY A 67 -2.53 -13.98 -5.39
CA GLY A 67 -3.83 -13.32 -5.23
C GLY A 67 -3.89 -11.87 -5.76
N LEU A 68 -2.76 -11.18 -5.91
CA LEU A 68 -2.72 -9.87 -6.57
C LEU A 68 -3.02 -9.98 -8.06
N ALA A 69 -2.47 -11.01 -8.71
CA ALA A 69 -2.73 -11.31 -10.13
C ALA A 69 -4.20 -11.67 -10.37
N ASP A 70 -4.80 -12.35 -9.40
CA ASP A 70 -6.18 -12.84 -9.50
C ASP A 70 -7.22 -11.74 -9.26
N THR A 71 -6.84 -10.64 -8.60
CA THR A 71 -7.79 -9.61 -8.11
C THR A 71 -7.57 -8.21 -8.68
N ILE A 72 -6.46 -7.97 -9.37
CA ILE A 72 -6.15 -6.68 -9.99
C ILE A 72 -6.13 -6.86 -11.51
N GLU A 73 -7.00 -6.14 -12.20
CA GLU A 73 -6.97 -6.05 -13.65
C GLU A 73 -6.16 -4.82 -14.09
N ASN A 74 -5.17 -5.01 -14.95
CA ASN A 74 -4.27 -3.92 -15.33
C ASN A 74 -4.98 -2.90 -16.23
N GLY A 75 -4.93 -1.62 -15.84
CA GLY A 75 -5.57 -0.53 -16.58
C GLY A 75 -7.09 -0.43 -16.36
N VAL A 76 -7.65 -1.25 -15.47
CA VAL A 76 -9.06 -1.19 -15.06
C VAL A 76 -9.09 -0.84 -13.57
N THR A 77 -9.88 0.20 -13.25
CA THR A 77 -10.07 0.67 -11.88
C THR A 77 -11.12 -0.15 -11.16
#